data_AF-A0A0J9EKK0-F1
#
_entry.id   AF-A0A0J9EKK0-F1
#
_cell.length_a   1.000
_cell.length_b   1.000
_cell.length_c   1.000
_cell.angle_alpha   90.00
_cell.angle_beta   90.00
_cell.angle_gamma   90.00
#
_symmetry.space_group_name_H-M   'P 1'
#
loop_
_entity.id
_entity.type
_entity.pdbx_description
1 polymer ?
#
loop_
_entity_poly.entity_id
_entity_poly.type
_entity_poly.pdbx_seq_one_letter_code
_entity_poly.pdbx_strand_id
1 'polypeptide(L)'
;MDLVHNLIILWDLDDLRSQTINLKSLSLLLCGAATLNIADRQNAHSMTLAVRGVTDLFRRENELHQEILAFSISHDHRTVRIYGHYPIIKGKETAFYRHPIRTFDFTELDGKEKWTAYKFTNNVYDIWMPTHLKKNMLSYR
;
A
#
# COMPACT_ATOMS: atom_id res chain seq x y z
N MET A 1 -11.99 1.77 -18.00
CA MET A 1 -11.25 2.72 -17.14
C MET A 1 -10.45 1.87 -16.16
N ASP A 2 -9.20 1.58 -16.50
CA ASP A 2 -8.31 0.78 -15.65
C ASP A 2 -7.54 1.76 -14.75
N LEU A 3 -8.08 2.03 -13.57
CA LEU A 3 -7.49 2.94 -12.59
C LEU A 3 -6.50 2.16 -11.71
N VAL A 4 -5.19 2.35 -11.91
CA VAL A 4 -4.22 1.88 -10.91
C VAL A 4 -4.40 2.74 -9.65
N HIS A 5 -5.19 2.25 -8.69
CA HIS A 5 -5.38 2.92 -7.41
C HIS A 5 -4.19 2.61 -6.49
N ASN A 6 -3.19 3.49 -6.56
CA ASN A 6 -2.11 3.52 -5.59
C ASN A 6 -2.64 4.11 -4.28
N LEU A 7 -3.04 3.23 -3.37
CA LEU A 7 -3.35 3.63 -2.01
C LEU A 7 -2.04 3.88 -1.24
N ILE A 8 -1.46 5.07 -1.39
CA ILE A 8 -0.33 5.49 -0.57
C ILE A 8 -0.91 5.99 0.76
N ILE A 9 -0.81 5.19 1.82
CA ILE A 9 -1.12 5.66 3.17
C ILE A 9 0.19 6.18 3.75
N LEU A 10 0.44 7.47 3.51
CA LEU A 10 1.38 8.24 4.29
C LEU A 10 0.70 8.53 5.63
N TRP A 11 1.36 8.09 6.68
CA TRP A 11 1.02 8.38 8.06
C TRP A 11 0.96 9.89 8.28
N ASP A 12 0.02 10.29 9.14
CA ASP A 12 -0.22 11.61 9.69
C ASP A 12 0.91 12.65 9.43
N LEU A 13 0.67 13.48 8.43
CA LEU A 13 1.35 14.75 8.22
C LEU A 13 0.26 15.79 7.99
N ASP A 14 -0.52 16.04 9.03
CA ASP A 14 -1.38 17.23 9.13
C ASP A 14 -0.58 18.57 9.02
N ASP A 15 0.75 18.54 8.84
CA ASP A 15 1.61 19.73 8.73
C ASP A 15 2.39 19.91 7.41
N LEU A 16 2.09 19.17 6.33
CA LEU A 16 2.67 19.47 5.00
C LEU A 16 1.59 19.63 3.93
N ARG A 17 0.82 20.72 4.07
CA ARG A 17 0.29 21.40 2.89
C ARG A 17 1.46 21.77 1.98
N SER A 18 1.36 21.37 0.71
CA SER A 18 2.27 21.73 -0.38
C SER A 18 3.60 21.00 -0.44
N GLN A 19 3.57 19.68 -0.45
CA GLN A 19 4.26 18.96 -1.53
C GLN A 19 3.49 17.68 -1.85
N THR A 20 2.50 17.84 -2.73
CA THR A 20 2.24 16.84 -3.75
C THR A 20 3.60 16.37 -4.27
N ILE A 21 4.12 15.26 -3.75
CA ILE A 21 5.14 14.50 -4.45
C ILE A 21 4.53 14.33 -5.83
N ASN A 22 5.16 14.95 -6.82
CA ASN A 22 4.60 15.15 -8.13
C ASN A 22 4.54 13.80 -8.85
N LEU A 23 3.59 12.95 -8.46
CA LEU A 23 3.24 11.69 -9.10
C LEU A 23 2.24 11.94 -10.24
N LYS A 24 2.34 13.09 -10.93
CA LYS A 24 1.55 13.36 -12.15
C LYS A 24 2.05 12.63 -13.38
N SER A 25 3.00 11.70 -13.27
CA SER A 25 3.56 11.05 -14.46
C SER A 25 3.77 9.57 -14.21
N LEU A 26 2.75 8.77 -14.54
CA LEU A 26 2.80 7.61 -15.44
C LEU A 26 1.53 6.75 -15.26
N SER A 27 0.35 7.32 -15.57
CA SER A 27 -0.81 6.49 -15.90
C SER A 27 -0.65 6.00 -17.35
N LEU A 28 0.12 4.92 -17.54
CA LEU A 28 0.16 4.26 -18.84
C LEU A 28 -1.01 3.28 -18.93
N LEU A 29 -2.06 3.72 -19.63
CA LEU A 29 -3.24 2.92 -19.95
C LEU A 29 -2.84 1.80 -20.91
N LEU A 30 -2.73 0.57 -20.42
CA LEU A 30 -2.82 -0.62 -21.26
C LEU A 30 -3.76 -1.62 -20.57
N CYS A 31 -4.60 -2.28 -21.36
CA CYS A 31 -5.48 -3.38 -20.93
C CYS A 31 -4.80 -4.73 -21.25
N GLY A 32 -4.57 -5.58 -20.25
CA GLY A 32 -4.05 -6.95 -20.43
C GLY A 32 -3.20 -7.48 -19.25
N ALA A 33 -2.93 -8.79 -19.20
CA ALA A 33 -2.13 -9.38 -18.10
C ALA A 33 -0.70 -8.79 -17.96
N ALA A 34 -0.11 -8.31 -19.07
CA ALA A 34 1.16 -7.59 -19.07
C ALA A 34 1.08 -6.25 -18.31
N THR A 35 -0.10 -5.66 -18.23
CA THR A 35 -0.35 -4.30 -17.71
C THR A 35 -0.56 -4.33 -16.21
N LEU A 36 -1.21 -5.40 -15.71
CA LEU A 36 -1.30 -5.69 -14.27
C LEU A 36 0.09 -5.94 -13.66
N ASN A 37 0.99 -6.63 -14.36
CA ASN A 37 2.37 -6.82 -13.89
C ASN A 37 3.20 -5.52 -13.91
N ILE A 38 2.91 -4.60 -14.84
CA ILE A 38 3.53 -3.27 -14.86
C ILE A 38 3.05 -2.46 -13.65
N ALA A 39 1.75 -2.44 -13.38
CA ALA A 39 1.17 -1.80 -12.20
C ALA A 39 1.79 -2.37 -10.91
N ASP A 40 1.87 -3.70 -10.79
CA ASP A 40 2.49 -4.35 -9.62
C ASP A 40 3.95 -3.91 -9.39
N ARG A 41 4.72 -3.66 -10.46
CA ARG A 41 6.11 -3.18 -10.35
C ARG A 41 6.18 -1.71 -9.94
N GLN A 42 5.35 -0.86 -10.53
CA GLN A 42 5.25 0.54 -10.15
C GLN A 42 4.85 0.69 -8.67
N ASN A 43 3.88 -0.12 -8.24
CA ASN A 43 3.39 -0.14 -6.87
C ASN A 43 4.47 -0.63 -5.90
N ALA A 44 5.21 -1.69 -6.25
CA ALA A 44 6.32 -2.14 -5.42
C ALA A 44 7.39 -1.05 -5.23
N HIS A 45 7.70 -0.32 -6.30
CA HIS A 45 8.68 0.77 -6.25
C HIS A 45 8.20 1.93 -5.36
N SER A 46 7.00 2.46 -5.59
CA SER A 46 6.46 3.59 -4.82
C SER A 46 6.27 3.23 -3.34
N MET A 47 5.79 2.02 -3.05
CA MET A 47 5.62 1.55 -1.67
C MET A 47 6.95 1.34 -0.97
N THR A 48 7.98 0.85 -1.66
CA THR A 48 9.32 0.74 -1.06
C THR A 48 9.83 2.10 -0.58
N LEU A 49 9.63 3.17 -1.36
CA LEU A 49 10.03 4.52 -0.95
C LEU A 49 9.25 5.02 0.27
N ALA A 50 7.92 4.81 0.29
CA ALA A 50 7.07 5.22 1.41
C ALA A 50 7.40 4.45 2.70
N VAL A 51 7.44 3.12 2.63
CA VAL A 51 7.76 2.22 3.76
C VAL A 51 9.16 2.52 4.29
N ARG A 52 10.12 2.83 3.41
CA ARG A 52 11.45 3.27 3.81
C ARG A 52 11.42 4.57 4.60
N GLY A 53 10.70 5.59 4.12
CA GLY A 53 10.56 6.85 4.83
C GLY A 53 10.03 6.67 6.25
N VAL A 54 8.96 5.88 6.40
CA VAL A 54 8.40 5.52 7.71
C VAL A 54 9.41 4.76 8.56
N THR A 55 10.05 3.74 7.99
CA THR A 55 11.01 2.91 8.72
C THR A 55 12.22 3.70 9.20
N ASP A 56 12.70 4.68 8.42
CA ASP A 56 13.83 5.52 8.79
C ASP A 56 13.43 6.56 9.87
N LEU A 57 12.19 7.08 9.84
CA LEU A 57 11.66 7.99 10.87
C LEU A 57 11.48 7.29 12.23
N PHE A 58 10.89 6.10 12.24
CA PHE A 58 10.53 5.36 13.44
C PHE A 58 11.53 4.23 13.79
N ARG A 59 12.71 4.28 13.19
CA ARG A 59 13.73 3.21 13.26
C ARG A 59 14.16 2.83 14.68
N ARG A 60 14.00 3.76 15.63
CA ARG A 60 14.42 3.60 17.02
C ARG A 60 13.59 2.58 17.78
N GLU A 61 12.42 2.20 17.27
CA GLU A 61 11.46 1.42 18.05
C GLU A 61 11.52 -0.09 17.84
N ASN A 62 12.29 -0.65 16.89
CA ASN A 62 12.36 -2.10 16.60
C ASN A 62 11.00 -2.81 16.36
N GLU A 63 9.87 -2.12 16.56
CA GLU A 63 8.49 -2.58 16.50
C GLU A 63 7.97 -2.68 15.08
N LEU A 64 8.60 -1.96 14.13
CA LEU A 64 8.23 -2.00 12.72
C LEU A 64 8.72 -3.25 11.99
N HIS A 65 9.59 -4.06 12.61
CA HIS A 65 10.12 -5.25 11.97
C HIS A 65 8.98 -6.21 11.59
N GLN A 66 8.86 -6.55 10.30
CA GLN A 66 7.81 -7.39 9.74
C GLN A 66 6.38 -6.85 9.91
N GLU A 67 6.22 -5.60 10.33
CA GLU A 67 4.91 -4.97 10.40
C GLU A 67 4.53 -4.42 9.02
N ILE A 68 3.29 -4.69 8.58
CA ILE A 68 2.76 -4.08 7.36
C ILE A 68 2.62 -2.59 7.63
N LEU A 69 3.24 -1.75 6.80
CA LEU A 69 3.20 -0.28 6.93
C LEU A 69 2.45 0.40 5.78
N ALA A 70 2.18 -0.32 4.70
CA ALA A 70 1.45 0.19 3.55
C ALA A 70 0.76 -0.95 2.78
N PHE A 71 -0.25 -0.59 1.98
CA PHE A 71 -0.94 -1.51 1.09
C PHE A 71 -0.88 -1.01 -0.35
N SER A 72 -0.89 -1.90 -1.33
CA SER A 72 -1.10 -1.53 -2.72
C SER A 72 -2.16 -2.39 -3.37
N ILE A 73 -2.99 -1.78 -4.20
CA ILE A 73 -4.02 -2.47 -4.98
C ILE A 73 -3.73 -2.23 -6.46
N SER A 74 -3.73 -3.31 -7.23
CA SER A 74 -3.68 -3.24 -8.69
C SER A 74 -4.87 -3.99 -9.25
N HIS A 75 -5.43 -3.51 -10.36
CA HIS A 75 -6.54 -4.18 -11.01
C HIS A 75 -6.53 -3.97 -12.51
N ASP A 76 -7.14 -4.90 -13.23
CA ASP A 76 -7.49 -4.75 -14.64
C ASP A 76 -9.02 -4.85 -14.80
N HIS A 77 -9.50 -5.19 -15.99
CA HIS A 77 -10.92 -5.36 -16.29
C HIS A 77 -11.59 -6.54 -15.57
N ARG A 78 -10.81 -7.40 -14.89
CA ARG A 78 -11.30 -8.66 -14.32
C ARG A 78 -10.71 -8.98 -12.95
N THR A 79 -9.42 -8.75 -12.77
CA THR A 79 -8.64 -9.21 -11.61
C THR A 79 -8.29 -8.03 -10.72
N VAL A 80 -8.33 -8.24 -9.40
CA VAL A 80 -7.74 -7.35 -8.39
C VAL A 80 -6.65 -8.11 -7.64
N ARG A 81 -5.53 -7.44 -7.35
CA ARG A 81 -4.45 -7.92 -6.47
C ARG A 81 -4.20 -6.91 -5.36
N ILE A 82 -4.12 -7.39 -4.14
CA ILE A 82 -3.84 -6.60 -2.94
C ILE A 82 -2.57 -7.12 -2.29
N TYR A 83 -1.64 -6.23 -1.98
CA TYR A 83 -0.40 -6.54 -1.28
C TYR A 83 -0.24 -5.67 -0.04
N GLY A 84 0.32 -6.24 1.02
CA GLY A 84 0.86 -5.49 2.16
C GLY A 84 2.38 -5.35 2.03
N HIS A 85 2.93 -4.20 2.38
CA HIS A 85 4.36 -3.89 2.29
C HIS A 85 4.94 -3.66 3.68
N TYR A 86 6.11 -4.24 3.94
CA TYR A 86 6.72 -4.25 5.27
C TYR A 86 8.26 -4.23 5.18
N PRO A 87 8.94 -3.68 6.20
CA PRO A 87 10.39 -3.76 6.31
C PRO A 87 10.82 -5.03 7.06
N ILE A 88 11.98 -5.59 6.69
CA ILE A 88 12.76 -6.52 7.51
C ILE A 88 14.01 -5.78 7.94
N ILE A 89 14.08 -5.47 9.24
CA ILE A 89 15.18 -4.73 9.87
C ILE A 89 16.17 -5.73 10.48
N LYS A 90 17.44 -5.67 10.07
CA LYS A 90 18.55 -6.47 10.61
C LYS A 90 19.68 -5.53 11.02
N GLY A 91 19.64 -5.04 12.26
CA GLY A 91 20.59 -4.05 12.75
C GLY A 91 20.54 -2.76 11.93
N LYS A 92 21.63 -2.43 11.24
CA LYS A 92 21.72 -1.23 10.37
C LYS A 92 21.21 -1.46 8.95
N GLU A 93 20.87 -2.68 8.58
CA GLU A 93 20.29 -2.98 7.26
C GLU A 93 18.78 -3.09 7.36
N THR A 94 18.10 -2.56 6.34
CA THR A 94 16.65 -2.69 6.19
C THR A 94 16.36 -3.10 4.75
N ALA A 95 15.63 -4.19 4.57
CA ALA A 95 15.11 -4.62 3.27
C ALA A 95 13.59 -4.48 3.26
N PHE A 96 13.01 -4.21 2.09
CA PHE A 96 11.58 -3.95 1.94
C PHE A 96 10.94 -5.03 1.09
N TYR A 97 9.84 -5.59 1.59
CA TYR A 97 9.16 -6.71 0.97
C TYR A 97 7.68 -6.43 0.85
N ARG A 98 7.01 -7.23 0.02
CA ARG A 98 5.56 -7.27 -0.09
C ARG A 98 5.04 -8.68 0.12
N HIS A 99 3.86 -8.80 0.71
CA HIS A 99 3.13 -10.05 0.88
C HIS A 99 1.79 -9.97 0.13
N PRO A 100 1.44 -10.95 -0.73
CA PRO A 100 0.13 -11.00 -1.37
C PRO A 100 -0.94 -11.29 -0.31
N ILE A 101 -1.86 -10.34 -0.13
CA ILE A 101 -2.99 -10.48 0.80
C ILE A 101 -4.13 -11.20 0.11
N ARG A 102 -4.45 -10.77 -1.13
CA ARG A 102 -5.55 -11.36 -1.89
C ARG A 102 -5.38 -11.10 -3.38
N THR A 103 -5.74 -12.10 -4.19
CA THR A 103 -5.95 -11.96 -5.63
C THR A 103 -7.30 -12.57 -5.96
N PHE A 104 -8.15 -11.88 -6.72
CA PHE A 104 -9.48 -12.38 -7.06
C PHE A 104 -10.01 -11.79 -8.37
N ASP A 105 -10.91 -12.53 -9.02
CA ASP A 105 -11.68 -12.08 -10.18
C ASP A 105 -12.99 -11.45 -9.67
N PHE A 106 -13.21 -10.17 -9.96
CA PHE A 106 -14.41 -9.46 -9.48
C PHE A 106 -15.61 -9.60 -10.42
N THR A 107 -15.43 -10.25 -11.57
CA THR A 107 -16.50 -10.57 -12.54
C THR A 107 -17.05 -11.99 -12.33
N GLU A 108 -16.31 -12.84 -11.62
CA GLU A 108 -16.72 -14.19 -11.27
C GLU A 108 -17.98 -14.20 -10.36
N LEU A 109 -18.76 -15.29 -10.44
CA LEU A 109 -19.95 -15.53 -9.62
C LEU A 109 -20.93 -14.34 -9.62
N ASP A 110 -21.24 -13.83 -10.81
CA ASP A 110 -22.14 -12.68 -11.01
C ASP A 110 -21.70 -11.43 -10.21
N GLY A 111 -20.39 -11.22 -10.11
CA GLY A 111 -19.83 -10.06 -9.44
C GLY A 111 -19.87 -10.10 -7.91
N LYS A 112 -19.92 -11.29 -7.31
CA LYS A 112 -19.93 -11.48 -5.84
C LYS A 112 -18.87 -10.64 -5.11
N GLU A 113 -17.68 -10.51 -5.68
CA GLU A 113 -16.53 -9.83 -5.08
C GLU A 113 -16.36 -8.37 -5.54
N LYS A 114 -17.32 -7.82 -6.30
CA LYS A 114 -17.25 -6.47 -6.90
C LYS A 114 -16.90 -5.36 -5.91
N TRP A 115 -17.38 -5.45 -4.68
CA TRP A 115 -17.19 -4.43 -3.64
C TRP A 115 -16.04 -4.72 -2.68
N THR A 116 -15.28 -5.80 -2.89
CA THR A 116 -14.28 -6.25 -1.92
C THR A 116 -13.09 -5.32 -1.83
N ALA A 117 -12.57 -4.82 -2.95
CA ALA A 117 -11.48 -3.84 -2.95
C ALA A 117 -11.88 -2.52 -2.27
N TYR A 118 -13.10 -2.05 -2.55
CA TYR A 118 -13.65 -0.84 -1.94
C TYR A 118 -13.79 -0.97 -0.42
N LYS A 119 -14.42 -2.07 0.05
CA LYS A 119 -14.54 -2.35 1.48
C LYS A 119 -13.17 -2.50 2.16
N PHE A 120 -12.20 -3.13 1.49
CA PHE A 120 -10.84 -3.21 1.99
C PHE A 120 -10.25 -1.82 2.19
N THR A 121 -10.29 -0.95 1.17
CA THR A 121 -9.77 0.43 1.26
C THR A 121 -10.42 1.22 2.40
N ASN A 122 -11.75 1.16 2.53
CA ASN A 122 -12.45 1.82 3.65
C ASN A 122 -11.99 1.29 5.00
N ASN A 123 -11.93 -0.04 5.19
CA ASN A 123 -11.46 -0.63 6.43
C ASN A 123 -10.02 -0.25 6.77
N VAL A 124 -9.18 -0.05 5.75
CA VAL A 124 -7.82 0.41 5.98
C VAL A 124 -7.82 1.81 6.60
N TYR A 125 -8.64 2.73 6.10
CA TYR A 125 -8.73 4.09 6.68
C TYR A 125 -9.50 4.13 8.01
N ASP A 126 -10.64 3.45 8.09
CA ASP A 126 -11.57 3.57 9.20
C ASP A 126 -11.12 2.80 10.44
N ILE A 127 -10.38 1.70 10.25
CA ILE A 127 -10.05 0.74 11.32
C ILE A 127 -8.54 0.58 11.45
N TRP A 128 -7.87 0.16 10.37
CA TRP A 128 -6.47 -0.24 10.45
C TRP A 128 -5.57 0.95 10.76
N MET A 129 -5.69 2.04 10.00
CA MET A 129 -4.86 3.24 10.13
C MET A 129 -4.93 3.84 11.55
N PRO A 130 -6.11 4.13 12.14
CA PRO A 130 -6.16 4.67 13.50
C PRO A 130 -5.66 3.69 14.57
N THR A 131 -5.88 2.38 14.38
CA THR A 131 -5.36 1.35 15.30
C THR A 131 -3.84 1.27 15.25
N HIS A 132 -3.29 1.30 14.05
CA HIS A 132 -1.87 1.21 13.78
C HIS A 132 -1.14 2.49 14.21
N LEU A 133 -1.75 3.67 14.04
CA LEU A 133 -1.30 4.95 14.61
C LEU A 133 -1.24 4.89 16.12
N LYS A 134 -2.30 4.43 16.78
CA LYS A 134 -2.28 4.29 18.24
C LYS A 134 -1.17 3.33 18.69
N LYS A 135 -1.00 2.20 18.02
CA LYS A 135 0.04 1.24 18.36
C LYS A 135 1.44 1.87 18.27
N ASN A 136 1.74 2.55 17.17
CA ASN A 136 3.10 3.00 16.86
C ASN A 136 3.38 4.43 17.36
N MET A 137 2.37 5.24 17.70
CA MET A 137 2.54 6.56 18.32
C MET A 137 2.38 6.55 19.85
N LEU A 138 1.63 5.62 20.47
CA LEU A 138 1.49 5.59 21.94
C LEU A 138 2.71 5.00 22.66
N SER A 139 3.68 4.44 21.93
CA SER A 139 5.02 4.11 22.43
C SER A 139 5.81 5.37 22.86
N TYR A 140 5.42 6.56 22.40
CA TYR A 140 6.14 7.83 22.61
C TYR A 140 5.84 8.59 23.92
N ARG A 141 5.29 7.95 24.96
CA ARG A 141 5.10 8.58 26.29
C ARG A 141 5.97 7.98 27.38
#